data_AF-A0A8J2LBX3-F1
#
_entry.id   AF-A0A8J2LBX3-F1
#
_cell.length_a   1.000
_cell.length_b   1.000
_cell.length_c   1.000
_cell.angle_alpha   90.00
_cell.angle_beta   90.00
_cell.angle_gamma   90.00
#
_symmetry.space_group_name_H-M   'P 1'
#
loop_
_entity.id
_entity.type
_entity.pdbx_description
1 polymer ?
#
loop_
_entity_poly.entity_id
_entity_poly.type
_entity_poly.pdbx_seq_one_letter_code
_entity_poly.pdbx_strand_id
1 'polypeptide(L)'
;RRNENGTIIPKSTEDAVNFDVLYQLTKSCFDRYIDSNDTCNECKKNYNDFNNFYIEIGEKDGENICLDIVDTMNTTREIWSGVFNCVPSRKNEFWLHIGMAAICVLPLVFYLLAFLLSNVQESNVLHQRRLIETVGTGSSFSAPINGGSS
;
A
#
# COMPACT_ATOMS: atom_id res chain seq x y z
N ARG A 1 -13.89 10.40 -42.28
CA ARG A 1 -13.42 10.74 -43.65
C ARG A 1 -14.68 11.08 -44.45
N ARG A 2 -14.79 12.24 -45.10
CA ARG A 2 -16.02 12.55 -45.87
C ARG A 2 -16.08 11.63 -47.10
N ASN A 3 -17.26 11.12 -47.45
CA ASN A 3 -17.47 10.36 -48.69
C ASN A 3 -17.78 11.29 -49.87
N GLU A 4 -17.89 10.72 -51.07
CA GLU A 4 -18.17 11.46 -52.31
C GLU A 4 -19.58 12.09 -52.30
N ASN A 5 -20.53 11.52 -51.56
CA ASN A 5 -21.87 12.08 -51.32
C ASN A 5 -21.91 13.14 -50.21
N GLY A 6 -20.76 13.64 -49.75
CA GLY A 6 -20.67 14.70 -48.75
C GLY A 6 -20.96 14.27 -47.30
N THR A 7 -21.42 13.04 -47.06
CA THR A 7 -21.67 12.48 -45.73
C THR A 7 -20.38 12.40 -44.94
N ILE A 8 -20.42 12.79 -43.67
CA ILE A 8 -19.37 12.42 -42.72
C ILE A 8 -19.54 10.94 -42.42
N ILE A 9 -18.77 10.08 -43.07
CA ILE A 9 -18.56 8.73 -42.53
C ILE A 9 -17.69 8.90 -41.29
N PRO A 10 -18.19 8.55 -40.07
CA PRO A 10 -17.32 8.45 -38.91
C PRO A 10 -16.31 7.37 -39.25
N LYS A 11 -15.02 7.74 -39.30
CA LYS A 11 -13.97 6.73 -39.33
C LYS A 11 -13.81 6.24 -37.90
N SER A 12 -14.80 5.48 -37.44
CA SER A 12 -14.68 4.72 -36.19
C SER A 12 -13.36 3.96 -36.27
N THR A 13 -12.55 4.07 -35.23
CA THR A 13 -11.44 3.14 -35.05
C THR A 13 -12.02 1.75 -34.83
N GLU A 14 -11.24 0.73 -35.15
CA GLU A 14 -11.55 -0.66 -34.82
C GLU A 14 -11.83 -0.79 -33.32
N ASP A 15 -11.04 -0.06 -32.51
CA ASP A 15 -11.21 0.09 -31.06
C ASP A 15 -12.60 0.59 -30.67
N ALA A 16 -13.11 1.64 -31.32
CA ALA A 16 -14.44 2.21 -31.03
C ALA A 16 -15.60 1.31 -31.50
N VAL A 17 -15.41 0.50 -32.54
CA VAL A 17 -16.40 -0.53 -32.93
C VAL A 17 -16.44 -1.65 -31.89
N ASN A 18 -15.27 -2.13 -31.47
CA ASN A 18 -15.16 -3.18 -30.46
C ASN A 18 -15.68 -2.70 -29.09
N PHE A 19 -15.50 -1.41 -28.76
CA PHE A 19 -16.05 -0.79 -27.56
C PHE A 19 -17.58 -0.83 -27.53
N ASP A 20 -18.25 -0.43 -28.62
CA ASP A 20 -19.71 -0.54 -28.71
C ASP A 20 -20.17 -2.00 -28.61
N VAL A 21 -19.53 -2.93 -29.33
CA VAL A 21 -19.90 -4.37 -29.25
C VAL A 21 -19.81 -4.90 -27.82
N LEU A 22 -18.75 -4.59 -27.08
CA LEU A 22 -18.59 -5.00 -25.67
C LEU A 22 -19.55 -4.26 -24.72
N TYR A 23 -19.86 -2.99 -25.01
CA TYR A 23 -20.88 -2.23 -24.29
C TYR A 23 -22.27 -2.83 -24.48
N GLN A 24 -22.69 -3.12 -25.72
CA GLN A 24 -23.99 -3.75 -26.01
C GLN A 24 -24.10 -5.14 -25.37
N LEU A 25 -23.02 -5.94 -25.37
CA LEU A 25 -22.99 -7.24 -24.68
C LEU A 25 -23.09 -7.11 -23.14
N THR A 26 -22.53 -6.05 -22.57
CA THR A 26 -22.65 -5.74 -21.13
C THR A 26 -24.05 -5.26 -20.79
N LYS A 27 -24.57 -4.28 -21.55
CA LYS A 27 -25.92 -3.74 -21.41
C LYS A 27 -26.99 -4.82 -21.60
N SER A 28 -26.87 -5.67 -22.62
CA SER A 28 -27.81 -6.78 -22.87
C SER A 28 -27.85 -7.80 -21.73
N CYS A 29 -26.76 -7.91 -20.95
CA CYS A 29 -26.77 -8.68 -19.72
C CYS A 29 -27.47 -7.91 -18.58
N PHE A 30 -27.12 -6.63 -18.37
CA PHE A 30 -27.79 -5.79 -17.36
C PHE A 30 -29.31 -5.74 -17.57
N ASP A 31 -29.77 -5.51 -18.80
CA ASP A 31 -31.19 -5.51 -19.19
C ASP A 31 -31.90 -6.84 -18.91
N ARG A 32 -31.17 -7.97 -18.90
CA ARG A 32 -31.71 -9.32 -18.65
C ARG A 32 -31.86 -9.63 -17.17
N TYR A 33 -30.93 -9.15 -16.35
CA TYR A 33 -30.88 -9.47 -14.91
C TYR A 33 -31.29 -8.30 -14.01
N ILE A 34 -31.76 -7.18 -14.55
CA ILE A 34 -32.12 -5.95 -13.81
C ILE A 34 -33.04 -6.18 -12.60
N ASP A 35 -34.00 -7.11 -12.69
CA ASP A 35 -34.91 -7.49 -11.61
C ASP A 35 -34.36 -8.61 -10.69
N SER A 36 -33.10 -9.00 -10.88
CA SER A 36 -32.42 -10.10 -10.17
C SER A 36 -31.19 -9.65 -9.40
N ASN A 37 -31.11 -10.13 -8.16
CA ASN A 37 -29.98 -9.91 -7.25
C ASN A 37 -28.68 -10.59 -7.72
N ASP A 38 -28.72 -11.44 -8.75
CA ASP A 38 -27.56 -12.14 -9.31
C ASP A 38 -26.83 -11.40 -10.45
N THR A 39 -27.27 -10.18 -10.82
CA THR A 39 -26.60 -9.34 -11.85
C THR A 39 -25.08 -9.25 -11.67
N CYS A 40 -24.62 -9.10 -10.42
CA CYS A 40 -23.21 -8.98 -10.07
C CYS A 40 -22.39 -10.28 -10.26
N ASN A 41 -23.05 -11.43 -10.40
CA ASN A 41 -22.43 -12.72 -10.69
C ASN A 41 -22.49 -13.01 -12.19
N GLU A 42 -23.69 -12.94 -12.77
CA GLU A 42 -23.98 -13.31 -14.15
C GLU A 42 -23.31 -12.37 -15.16
N CYS A 43 -23.42 -11.05 -14.95
CA CYS A 43 -22.87 -10.04 -15.87
C CYS A 43 -21.40 -9.68 -15.58
N LYS A 44 -20.80 -10.29 -14.56
CA LYS A 44 -19.42 -10.03 -14.11
C LYS A 44 -18.40 -10.25 -15.20
N LYS A 45 -18.57 -11.28 -16.04
CA LYS A 45 -17.67 -11.55 -17.16
C LYS A 45 -17.73 -10.43 -18.18
N ASN A 46 -18.92 -10.12 -18.69
CA ASN A 46 -19.12 -9.10 -19.73
C ASN A 46 -18.60 -7.73 -19.26
N TYR A 47 -18.95 -7.32 -18.03
CA TYR A 47 -18.47 -6.07 -17.45
C TYR A 47 -16.94 -6.05 -17.27
N ASN A 48 -16.32 -7.14 -16.82
CA ASN A 48 -14.87 -7.21 -16.70
C ASN A 48 -14.18 -7.14 -18.08
N ASP A 49 -14.67 -7.88 -19.07
CA ASP A 49 -14.11 -7.89 -20.43
C ASP A 49 -14.18 -6.47 -21.04
N PHE A 50 -15.33 -5.79 -20.89
CA PHE A 50 -15.54 -4.40 -21.31
C PHE A 50 -14.63 -3.41 -20.55
N ASN A 51 -14.54 -3.51 -19.23
CA ASN A 51 -13.68 -2.65 -18.42
C ASN A 51 -12.20 -2.83 -18.73
N ASN A 52 -11.75 -4.06 -18.98
CA ASN A 52 -10.37 -4.36 -19.33
C ASN A 52 -10.02 -3.77 -20.71
N PHE A 53 -10.93 -3.89 -21.68
CA PHE A 53 -10.76 -3.29 -23.00
C PHE A 53 -10.71 -1.75 -22.96
N TYR A 54 -11.51 -1.11 -22.10
CA TYR A 54 -11.38 0.33 -21.83
C TYR A 54 -9.99 0.70 -21.26
N ILE A 55 -9.42 -0.13 -20.38
CA ILE A 55 -8.08 0.10 -19.82
C ILE A 55 -7.01 -0.08 -20.91
N GLU A 56 -7.12 -1.08 -21.78
CA GLU A 56 -6.20 -1.32 -22.90
C GLU A 56 -6.16 -0.12 -23.88
N ILE A 57 -7.32 0.46 -24.22
CA ILE A 57 -7.38 1.71 -24.99
C ILE A 57 -6.74 2.88 -24.21
N GLY A 58 -6.95 2.94 -22.88
CA GLY A 58 -6.30 3.92 -21.98
C GLY A 58 -4.77 3.86 -21.97
N GLU A 59 -4.19 2.66 -21.97
CA GLU A 59 -2.74 2.46 -22.03
C GLU A 59 -2.16 2.76 -23.43
N LYS A 60 -2.96 2.58 -24.48
CA LYS A 60 -2.59 2.80 -25.88
C LYS A 60 -2.67 4.27 -26.33
N ASP A 61 -3.81 4.92 -26.11
CA ASP A 61 -4.11 6.26 -26.62
C ASP A 61 -3.99 7.36 -25.54
N GLY A 62 -3.92 7.00 -24.26
CA GLY A 62 -3.73 7.92 -23.14
C GLY A 62 -4.87 8.93 -22.99
N GLU A 63 -4.54 10.23 -22.89
CA GLU A 63 -5.52 11.31 -22.79
C GLU A 63 -6.30 11.57 -24.10
N ASN A 64 -5.99 10.88 -25.20
CA ASN A 64 -6.59 11.12 -26.53
C ASN A 64 -7.91 10.34 -26.76
N ILE A 65 -8.47 9.70 -25.74
CA ILE A 65 -9.75 8.98 -25.85
C ILE A 65 -10.91 9.97 -26.08
N CYS A 66 -11.83 9.62 -26.99
CA CYS A 66 -13.06 10.39 -27.23
C CYS A 66 -13.93 10.46 -25.97
N LEU A 67 -14.44 11.66 -25.65
CA LEU A 67 -15.30 11.90 -24.48
C LEU A 67 -16.48 10.90 -24.38
N ASP A 68 -17.13 10.60 -25.51
CA ASP A 68 -18.25 9.65 -25.60
C ASP A 68 -17.92 8.26 -25.00
N ILE A 69 -16.67 7.78 -25.17
CA ILE A 69 -16.18 6.50 -24.63
C ILE A 69 -16.00 6.60 -23.11
N VAL A 70 -15.43 7.71 -22.65
CA VAL A 70 -15.22 8.00 -21.21
C VAL A 70 -16.55 8.13 -20.48
N ASP A 71 -17.51 8.89 -21.04
CA ASP A 71 -18.84 9.09 -20.44
C ASP A 71 -19.69 7.81 -20.46
N THR A 72 -19.61 7.01 -21.53
CA THR A 72 -20.24 5.68 -21.57
C THR A 72 -19.64 4.76 -20.50
N MET A 73 -18.31 4.76 -20.32
CA MET A 73 -17.66 3.94 -19.30
C MET A 73 -17.99 4.41 -17.87
N ASN A 74 -17.99 5.72 -17.63
CA ASN A 74 -18.35 6.30 -16.33
C ASN A 74 -19.82 5.99 -15.96
N THR A 75 -20.75 6.13 -16.92
CA THR A 75 -22.16 5.75 -16.73
C THR A 75 -22.31 4.25 -16.46
N THR A 76 -21.55 3.40 -17.17
CA THR A 76 -21.58 1.95 -16.97
C THR A 76 -21.00 1.55 -15.60
N ARG A 77 -19.97 2.25 -15.12
CA ARG A 77 -19.40 2.09 -13.77
C ARG A 77 -20.41 2.49 -12.70
N GLU A 78 -21.09 3.62 -12.84
CA GLU A 78 -22.11 4.07 -11.89
C GLU A 78 -23.30 3.09 -11.82
N ILE A 79 -23.73 2.54 -12.96
CA ILE A 79 -24.74 1.46 -12.99
C ILE A 79 -24.22 0.22 -12.26
N TRP A 80 -22.97 -0.18 -12.49
CA TRP A 80 -22.38 -1.37 -11.87
C TRP A 80 -22.19 -1.23 -10.35
N SER A 81 -21.56 -0.15 -9.86
CA SER A 81 -21.26 0.02 -8.42
C SER A 81 -22.30 0.79 -7.62
N GLY A 82 -23.07 1.69 -8.23
CA GLY A 82 -24.09 2.50 -7.56
C GLY A 82 -25.49 1.88 -7.62
N VAL A 83 -25.96 1.48 -8.81
CA VAL A 83 -27.30 0.89 -8.98
C VAL A 83 -27.30 -0.58 -8.55
N PHE A 84 -26.49 -1.42 -9.19
CA PHE A 84 -26.45 -2.86 -8.86
C PHE A 84 -25.62 -3.20 -7.61
N ASN A 85 -24.93 -2.21 -7.03
CA ASN A 85 -24.10 -2.39 -5.83
C ASN A 85 -23.04 -3.50 -5.96
N CYS A 86 -22.56 -3.75 -7.19
CA CYS A 86 -21.56 -4.78 -7.51
C CYS A 86 -20.13 -4.37 -7.13
N VAL A 87 -19.96 -3.89 -5.90
CA VAL A 87 -18.68 -3.48 -5.33
C VAL A 87 -17.72 -4.67 -5.34
N PRO A 88 -16.51 -4.57 -5.93
CA PRO A 88 -15.55 -5.65 -5.89
C PRO A 88 -15.18 -5.94 -4.43
N SER A 89 -15.41 -7.17 -3.99
CA SER A 89 -15.15 -7.59 -2.61
C SER A 89 -13.66 -7.39 -2.29
N ARG A 90 -13.32 -6.31 -1.57
CA ARG A 90 -11.95 -6.08 -1.12
C ARG A 90 -11.51 -7.28 -0.29
N LYS A 91 -10.43 -7.93 -0.72
CA LYS A 91 -9.83 -9.07 0.00
C LYS A 91 -9.54 -8.60 1.42
N ASN A 92 -10.13 -9.26 2.42
CA ASN A 92 -10.07 -8.84 3.82
C ASN A 92 -8.65 -8.40 4.22
N GLU A 93 -8.47 -7.12 4.51
CA GLU A 93 -7.18 -6.46 4.81
C GLU A 93 -6.63 -6.87 6.21
N PHE A 94 -7.07 -8.01 6.73
CA PHE A 94 -6.78 -8.61 8.03
C PHE A 94 -5.27 -8.72 8.31
N TRP A 95 -4.48 -9.12 7.31
CA TRP A 95 -3.01 -9.18 7.43
C TRP A 95 -2.36 -7.80 7.58
N LEU A 96 -2.93 -6.75 6.97
CA LEU A 96 -2.46 -5.37 7.16
C LEU A 96 -2.83 -4.88 8.57
N HIS A 97 -4.05 -5.17 9.05
CA HIS A 97 -4.45 -4.83 10.42
C HIS A 97 -3.57 -5.52 11.48
N ILE A 98 -3.24 -6.81 11.30
CA ILE A 98 -2.30 -7.53 12.18
C ILE A 98 -0.90 -6.93 12.12
N GLY A 99 -0.39 -6.64 10.92
CA GLY A 99 0.93 -6.01 10.75
C GLY A 99 1.03 -4.65 11.45
N MET A 100 0.03 -3.79 11.27
CA MET A 100 -0.04 -2.48 11.93
C MET A 100 -0.14 -2.63 13.46
N ALA A 101 -0.96 -3.56 13.97
CA ALA A 101 -1.07 -3.81 15.40
C ALA A 101 0.26 -4.30 16.00
N ALA A 102 0.97 -5.21 15.32
CA ALA A 102 2.29 -5.68 15.76
C ALA A 102 3.33 -4.54 15.79
N ILE A 103 3.36 -3.67 14.78
CA ILE A 103 4.23 -2.49 14.72
C ILE A 103 3.94 -1.52 15.87
N CYS A 104 2.66 -1.33 16.24
CA CYS A 104 2.28 -0.46 17.36
C CYS A 104 2.62 -1.06 18.74
N VAL A 105 2.57 -2.39 18.87
CA VAL A 105 2.84 -3.10 20.15
C VAL A 105 4.35 -3.31 20.38
N LEU A 106 5.14 -3.48 19.32
CA LEU A 106 6.60 -3.65 19.38
C LEU A 106 7.34 -2.64 20.29
N PRO A 107 7.16 -1.31 20.18
CA PRO A 107 7.83 -0.36 21.07
C PRO A 107 7.40 -0.49 22.54
N LEU A 108 6.12 -0.77 22.80
CA LEU A 108 5.62 -0.97 24.17
C LEU A 108 6.28 -2.19 24.82
N VAL A 109 6.33 -3.31 24.09
CA VAL A 109 7.00 -4.54 24.54
C VAL A 109 8.50 -4.30 24.73
N PHE A 110 9.16 -3.59 23.82
CA PHE A 110 10.59 -3.25 23.93
C PHE A 110 10.89 -2.45 25.21
N TYR A 111 10.13 -1.39 25.50
CA TYR A 111 10.34 -0.59 26.71
C TYR A 111 10.03 -1.37 28.00
N LEU A 112 9.01 -2.22 28.01
CA LEU A 112 8.70 -3.10 29.16
C LEU A 112 9.82 -4.13 29.40
N LEU A 113 10.35 -4.75 28.34
CA LEU A 113 11.49 -5.67 28.44
C LEU A 113 12.75 -4.95 28.92
N ALA A 114 13.05 -3.76 28.38
CA ALA A 114 14.20 -2.96 28.81
C ALA A 114 14.10 -2.57 30.30
N PHE A 115 12.91 -2.21 30.77
CA PHE A 115 12.66 -1.93 32.19
C PHE A 115 12.85 -3.18 33.06
N LEU A 116 12.26 -4.32 32.71
CA LEU A 116 12.39 -5.55 33.50
C LEU A 116 13.84 -6.09 33.52
N LEU A 117 14.56 -6.03 32.39
CA LEU A 117 15.93 -6.53 32.29
C LEU A 117 16.96 -5.61 32.96
N SER A 118 16.78 -4.28 32.92
CA SER A 118 17.67 -3.35 33.62
C SER A 118 17.63 -3.54 35.15
N ASN A 119 16.43 -3.73 35.72
CA ASN A 119 16.27 -4.07 37.14
C ASN A 119 16.96 -5.40 37.54
N VAL A 120 17.16 -6.33 36.60
CA VAL A 120 17.91 -7.59 36.83
C VAL A 120 19.43 -7.38 36.70
N GLN A 121 19.90 -6.43 35.89
CA GLN A 121 21.33 -6.24 35.64
C GLN A 121 22.06 -5.47 36.75
N GLU A 122 21.36 -4.61 37.51
CA GLU A 122 21.87 -3.94 38.72
C GLU A 122 22.42 -4.93 39.77
N SER A 123 21.97 -6.20 39.78
CA SER A 123 22.45 -7.20 40.75
C SER A 123 23.84 -7.79 40.44
N ASN A 124 24.51 -7.31 39.39
CA ASN A 124 25.86 -7.76 38.99
C ASN A 124 26.86 -6.60 38.92
N VAL A 125 26.88 -5.75 39.94
CA VAL A 125 28.00 -4.83 40.19
C VAL A 125 29.29 -5.64 40.32
N LEU A 126 30.12 -5.63 39.29
CA LEU A 126 31.46 -6.22 39.29
C LEU A 126 32.33 -5.48 40.30
N HIS A 127 32.35 -5.99 41.54
CA HIS A 127 33.03 -5.37 42.68
C HIS A 127 34.54 -5.23 42.39
N GLN A 128 34.98 -4.01 42.09
CA GLN A 128 36.28 -3.72 41.47
C GLN A 128 37.45 -3.90 42.46
N ARG A 129 37.83 -5.15 42.72
CA ARG A 129 38.95 -5.55 43.59
C ARG A 129 40.33 -5.18 43.00
N ARG A 130 40.66 -3.89 42.90
CA ARG A 130 42.04 -3.38 42.73
C ARG A 130 42.26 -2.02 43.42
N LEU A 131 42.20 -2.02 44.75
CA LEU A 131 42.75 -0.94 45.60
C LEU A 131 43.58 -1.50 46.79
N ILE A 132 44.17 -2.69 46.65
CA ILE A 132 45.06 -3.31 47.66
C ILE A 132 46.27 -3.98 47.01
N GLU A 133 47.07 -3.24 46.22
CA GLU A 133 48.43 -3.67 45.85
C GLU A 133 49.33 -2.47 45.46
N THR A 134 49.42 -1.46 46.32
CA THR A 134 50.43 -0.37 46.18
C THR A 134 50.68 0.41 47.48
N VAL A 135 49.75 0.41 48.43
CA VAL A 135 49.97 0.90 49.82
C VAL A 135 50.75 -0.15 50.64
N GLY A 136 51.86 -0.64 50.08
CA GLY A 136 52.67 -1.75 50.61
C GLY A 136 54.18 -1.51 50.66
N THR A 137 54.65 -0.36 50.15
CA THR A 137 56.07 0.02 50.10
C THR A 137 56.21 1.51 50.45
N GLY A 138 56.22 1.81 51.76
CA GLY A 138 56.10 3.19 52.25
C GLY A 138 56.59 3.44 53.69
N SER A 139 57.68 2.81 54.11
CA SER A 139 58.32 3.07 55.41
C SER A 139 59.83 2.80 55.35
N SER A 140 60.64 3.63 56.01
CA SER A 140 62.13 3.66 55.96
C SER A 140 62.69 4.39 54.71
N PHE A 141 63.63 5.36 54.76
CA PHE A 141 64.22 6.17 55.85
C PHE A 141 65.02 7.36 55.25
N SER A 142 65.37 8.36 56.08
CA SER A 142 66.35 9.46 55.84
C SER A 142 66.11 10.59 54.80
N ALA A 143 66.12 11.83 55.31
CA ALA A 143 66.70 13.04 54.68
C ALA A 143 68.15 13.23 55.24
N PRO A 144 68.89 14.38 55.20
CA PRO A 144 68.71 15.73 54.58
C PRO A 144 69.65 15.94 53.34
N ILE A 145 70.32 17.06 52.93
CA ILE A 145 70.68 18.38 53.50
C ILE A 145 70.93 19.45 52.38
N ASN A 146 70.33 20.66 52.48
CA ASN A 146 70.63 21.93 51.77
C ASN A 146 70.62 21.90 50.20
N GLY A 147 70.59 22.97 49.40
CA GLY A 147 70.65 24.45 49.54
C GLY A 147 71.59 24.99 48.42
N GLY A 148 71.45 26.11 47.73
CA GLY A 148 70.60 27.30 47.79
C GLY A 148 71.35 28.46 47.08
N SER A 149 70.65 29.23 46.23
CA SER A 149 71.09 30.47 45.52
C SER A 149 72.12 30.40 44.37
N SER A 150 71.88 31.31 43.40
CA SER A 150 72.78 31.91 42.39
C SER A 150 73.39 30.99 41.32
#